data_AF-A0AA91GKD5-F1
#
_entry.id   AF-A0AA91GKD5-F1
#
_cell.length_a   1.000
_cell.length_b   1.000
_cell.length_c   1.000
_cell.angle_alpha   90.00
_cell.angle_beta   90.00
_cell.angle_gamma   90.00
#
_symmetry.space_group_name_H-M   'P 1'
#
loop_
_entity.id
_entity.type
_entity.pdbx_description
1 polymer ?
#
loop_
_entity_poly.entity_id
_entity_poly.type
_entity_poly.pdbx_seq_one_letter_code
_entity_poly.pdbx_strand_id
1 'polypeptide(L)'
;RHQYFDTDNPEELKKRSAIDSTEKFTKTTPILLIHGTKDWRVEVSQTLELAMGLYKNQVPFEMTVYEGDDHSISQNRAKVNKQIVDWINKYTKS
;
A
#
# COMPACT_ATOMS: atom_id res chain seq x y z
N ARG A 1 0.48 27.49 19.61
CA ARG A 1 1.66 26.69 19.97
C ARG A 1 1.78 25.61 18.90
N HIS A 2 2.52 25.86 17.82
CA HIS A 2 2.71 24.89 16.75
C HIS A 2 3.72 23.86 17.25
N GLN A 3 3.27 22.63 17.52
CA GLN A 3 4.17 21.51 17.76
C GLN A 3 4.88 21.22 16.43
N TYR A 4 6.15 21.60 16.34
CA TYR A 4 7.04 21.07 15.31
C TYR A 4 7.20 19.58 15.61
N PHE A 5 6.61 18.73 14.76
CA PHE A 5 7.04 17.33 14.72
C PHE A 5 8.50 17.35 14.27
N ASP A 6 9.37 16.68 15.01
CA ASP A 6 10.73 16.42 14.58
C ASP A 6 10.65 15.39 13.45
N THR A 7 10.51 15.89 12.21
CA THR A 7 10.26 15.07 11.01
C THR A 7 11.45 14.18 10.66
N ASP A 8 12.61 14.44 11.25
CA ASP A 8 13.86 13.80 10.88
C ASP A 8 14.35 12.83 11.96
N ASN A 9 13.62 12.69 13.08
CA ASN A 9 13.95 11.73 14.12
C ASN A 9 13.71 10.28 13.61
N PRO A 10 14.77 9.46 13.45
CA PRO A 10 14.65 8.12 12.86
C PRO A 10 13.74 7.19 13.66
N GLU A 11 13.70 7.33 14.99
CA GLU A 11 12.85 6.52 15.85
C GLU A 11 11.36 6.86 15.64
N GLU A 12 11.05 8.14 15.47
CA GLU A 12 9.68 8.59 15.20
C GLU A 12 9.24 8.22 13.78
N LEU A 13 10.14 8.26 12.80
CA LEU A 13 9.88 7.77 11.43
C LEU A 13 9.59 6.27 11.45
N LYS A 14 10.42 5.48 12.13
CA LYS A 14 10.23 4.03 12.24
C LYS A 14 8.92 3.65 12.90
N LYS A 15 8.52 4.35 13.97
CA LYS A 15 7.22 4.11 14.63
C LYS A 15 6.02 4.33 13.71
N ARG A 16 6.15 5.20 12.70
CA ARG A 16 5.08 5.56 11.76
C ARG A 16 5.17 4.79 10.43
N SER A 17 6.24 4.04 10.22
CA SER A 17 6.45 3.23 9.02
C SER A 17 5.52 2.02 9.02
N ALA A 18 4.69 1.92 7.98
CA ALA A 18 3.83 0.76 7.77
C ALA A 18 4.65 -0.51 7.45
N ILE A 19 5.77 -0.37 6.74
CA ILE A 19 6.67 -1.48 6.39
C ILE A 19 7.28 -2.09 7.66
N ASP A 20 7.71 -1.24 8.60
CA ASP A 20 8.29 -1.65 9.89
C ASP A 20 7.26 -2.18 10.90
N SER A 21 5.96 -2.14 10.56
CA SER A 21 4.86 -2.57 11.45
C SER A 21 3.95 -3.60 10.81
N THR A 22 4.41 -4.32 9.78
CA THR A 22 3.62 -5.33 9.04
C THR A 22 3.08 -6.45 9.93
N GLU A 23 3.76 -6.76 11.04
CA GLU A 23 3.32 -7.72 12.05
C GLU A 23 2.03 -7.32 12.76
N LYS A 24 1.74 -6.01 12.85
CA LYS A 24 0.57 -5.46 13.55
C LYS A 24 -0.72 -5.45 12.73
N PHE A 25 -0.62 -5.70 11.42
CA PHE A 25 -1.79 -5.77 10.56
C PHE A 25 -2.63 -7.02 10.89
N THR A 26 -3.95 -6.86 10.77
CA THR A 26 -4.91 -7.94 10.98
C THR A 26 -4.64 -9.13 10.06
N LYS A 27 -4.81 -10.35 10.59
CA LYS A 27 -4.65 -11.59 9.81
C LYS A 27 -5.92 -12.02 9.09
N THR A 28 -7.04 -11.35 9.35
CA THR A 28 -8.37 -11.76 8.86
C THR A 28 -8.94 -10.82 7.81
N THR A 29 -8.44 -9.59 7.72
CA THR A 29 -8.87 -8.64 6.69
C THR A 29 -7.79 -8.53 5.62
N PRO A 30 -8.08 -8.86 4.36
CA PRO A 30 -7.13 -8.70 3.28
C PRO A 30 -6.83 -7.23 3.00
N ILE A 31 -5.65 -6.98 2.43
CA ILE A 31 -5.20 -5.65 1.97
C ILE A 31 -5.09 -5.65 0.45
N LEU A 32 -5.55 -4.58 -0.20
CA LEU A 32 -5.32 -4.37 -1.63
C LEU A 32 -4.21 -3.34 -1.84
N LEU A 33 -3.12 -3.75 -2.50
CA LEU A 33 -2.00 -2.90 -2.89
C LEU A 33 -2.04 -2.63 -4.40
N ILE A 34 -2.03 -1.37 -4.80
CA ILE A 34 -2.02 -0.96 -6.20
C ILE A 34 -0.97 0.13 -6.41
N HIS A 35 -0.13 -0.01 -7.44
CA HIS A 35 0.96 0.94 -7.72
C HIS A 35 1.31 1.00 -9.21
N GLY A 36 1.75 2.16 -9.73
CA GLY A 36 2.23 2.33 -11.11
C GLY A 36 3.77 2.35 -11.21
N THR A 37 4.40 1.69 -12.19
CA THR A 37 5.88 1.59 -12.23
C THR A 37 6.61 2.87 -12.63
N LYS A 38 5.90 3.89 -13.13
CA LYS A 38 6.44 5.21 -13.50
C LYS A 38 5.98 6.30 -12.53
N ASP A 39 5.61 5.93 -11.31
CA ASP A 39 5.42 6.89 -10.23
C ASP A 39 6.78 7.50 -9.84
N TRP A 40 7.05 8.72 -10.31
CA TRP A 40 8.27 9.46 -9.99
C TRP A 40 8.26 10.07 -8.59
N ARG A 41 7.10 10.08 -7.91
CA ARG A 41 6.94 10.67 -6.57
C ARG A 41 7.18 9.63 -5.48
N VAL A 42 6.77 8.39 -5.73
CA VAL A 42 6.89 7.27 -4.79
C VAL A 42 7.38 6.05 -5.57
N GLU A 43 8.55 5.56 -5.22
CA GLU A 43 9.14 4.40 -5.88
C GLU A 43 8.29 3.13 -5.65
N VAL A 44 8.08 2.35 -6.71
CA VAL A 44 7.30 1.10 -6.65
C VAL A 44 7.88 0.08 -5.66
N SER A 45 9.18 0.17 -5.37
CA SER A 45 9.86 -0.67 -4.37
C SER A 45 9.21 -0.58 -3.00
N GLN A 46 8.64 0.56 -2.61
CA GLN A 46 7.95 0.69 -1.32
C GLN A 46 6.72 -0.23 -1.21
N THR A 47 5.97 -0.38 -2.32
CA THR A 47 4.84 -1.32 -2.35
C THR A 47 5.30 -2.77 -2.30
N LEU A 48 6.41 -3.09 -2.99
CA LEU A 48 7.00 -4.42 -2.97
C LEU A 48 7.53 -4.78 -1.58
N GLU A 49 8.20 -3.85 -0.89
CA GLU A 49 8.69 -4.02 0.48
C GLU A 49 7.54 -4.26 1.46
N LEU A 50 6.47 -3.47 1.36
CA LEU A 50 5.27 -3.70 2.17
C LEU A 50 4.68 -5.08 1.89
N ALA A 51 4.51 -5.47 0.63
CA ALA A 51 3.99 -6.79 0.25
C ALA A 51 4.84 -7.94 0.79
N MET A 52 6.17 -7.84 0.74
CA MET A 52 7.08 -8.82 1.32
C MET A 52 6.90 -8.93 2.84
N GLY A 53 6.76 -7.80 3.55
CA GLY A 53 6.51 -7.80 4.99
C GLY A 53 5.14 -8.40 5.35
N LEU A 54 4.09 -8.08 4.60
CA LEU A 54 2.76 -8.68 4.75
C LEU A 54 2.82 -10.20 4.53
N TYR A 55 3.49 -10.65 3.46
CA TYR A 55 3.69 -12.07 3.16
C TYR A 55 4.41 -12.80 4.30
N LYS A 56 5.55 -12.26 4.76
CA LYS A 56 6.33 -12.84 5.86
C LYS A 56 5.50 -12.97 7.14
N ASN A 57 4.62 -12.01 7.39
CA ASN A 57 3.75 -11.98 8.57
C ASN A 57 2.39 -12.65 8.35
N GLN A 58 2.19 -13.38 7.25
CA GLN A 58 0.94 -14.10 6.94
C GLN A 58 -0.30 -13.19 6.97
N VAL A 59 -0.14 -11.93 6.58
CA VAL A 59 -1.25 -11.00 6.40
C VAL A 59 -1.79 -11.23 4.99
N PRO A 60 -3.10 -11.51 4.81
CA PRO A 60 -3.66 -11.69 3.48
C PRO A 60 -3.58 -10.39 2.68
N PHE A 61 -3.12 -10.46 1.43
CA PHE A 61 -3.12 -9.30 0.53
C PHE A 61 -3.28 -9.72 -0.93
N GLU A 62 -3.76 -8.78 -1.73
CA GLU A 62 -3.69 -8.81 -3.18
C GLU A 62 -2.84 -7.61 -3.63
N MET A 63 -2.00 -7.80 -4.64
CA MET A 63 -1.15 -6.75 -5.18
C MET A 63 -1.27 -6.69 -6.70
N THR A 64 -1.35 -5.49 -7.25
CA THR A 64 -1.26 -5.28 -8.69
C THR A 64 -0.38 -4.07 -9.00
N VAL A 65 0.66 -4.32 -9.79
CA VAL A 65 1.55 -3.29 -10.30
C VAL A 65 1.19 -3.02 -11.76
N TYR A 66 0.88 -1.76 -12.06
CA TYR A 66 0.51 -1.30 -13.39
C TYR A 66 1.75 -0.76 -14.11
N GLU A 67 2.29 -1.57 -15.02
CA GLU A 67 3.48 -1.21 -15.79
C GLU A 67 3.23 0.03 -16.65
N GLY A 68 4.16 0.99 -16.58
CA GLY A 68 4.13 2.22 -17.37
C GLY A 68 3.22 3.32 -16.82
N ASP A 69 2.46 3.03 -15.76
CA ASP A 69 1.52 3.98 -15.16
C ASP A 69 2.17 4.86 -14.08
N ASP A 70 1.59 6.04 -13.88
CA ASP A 70 2.11 7.08 -12.97
C ASP A 70 1.47 7.02 -11.56
N HIS A 71 1.76 8.03 -10.75
CA HIS A 71 1.19 8.21 -9.40
C HIS A 71 -0.35 8.19 -9.35
N SER A 72 -1.01 8.61 -10.43
CA SER A 72 -2.47 8.64 -10.53
C SER A 72 -3.06 7.42 -11.25
N ILE A 73 -2.20 6.54 -11.76
CA ILE A 73 -2.55 5.38 -12.60
C ILE A 73 -3.45 5.84 -13.76
N SER A 74 -3.00 6.91 -14.44
CA SER A 74 -3.78 7.64 -15.43
C SER A 74 -4.17 6.79 -16.65
N GLN A 75 -3.34 5.83 -17.08
CA GLN A 75 -3.58 5.02 -18.27
C GLN A 75 -4.57 3.87 -18.02
N ASN A 76 -4.54 3.29 -16.81
CA ASN A 76 -5.38 2.14 -16.45
C ASN A 76 -6.49 2.47 -15.46
N ARG A 77 -6.86 3.75 -15.31
CA ARG A 77 -7.82 4.21 -14.30
C ARG A 77 -9.14 3.45 -14.27
N ALA A 78 -9.72 3.14 -15.43
CA ALA A 78 -10.96 2.36 -15.50
C ALA A 78 -10.78 0.92 -14.97
N LYS A 79 -9.64 0.30 -15.28
CA LYS A 79 -9.29 -1.05 -14.82
C LYS A 79 -9.03 -1.08 -13.31
N VAL A 80 -8.32 -0.07 -12.78
CA VAL A 80 -8.12 0.11 -11.33
C VAL A 80 -9.45 0.29 -10.61
N ASN A 81 -10.33 1.17 -11.11
CA ASN A 81 -11.63 1.40 -10.48
C ASN A 81 -12.46 0.11 -10.44
N LYS A 82 -12.47 -0.65 -11.54
CA LYS A 82 -13.14 -1.97 -11.57
C LYS A 82 -12.52 -2.93 -10.55
N GLN A 83 -11.19 -3.01 -10.48
CA GLN A 83 -10.49 -3.86 -9.52
C GLN A 83 -10.85 -3.51 -8.07
N ILE A 84 -10.87 -2.22 -7.72
CA ILE A 84 -11.25 -1.74 -6.38
C ILE A 84 -12.69 -2.16 -6.05
N VAL A 85 -13.64 -1.93 -6.97
CA VAL A 85 -15.04 -2.31 -6.77
C VAL A 85 -15.19 -3.82 -6.62
N ASP A 86 -14.54 -4.60 -7.46
CA ASP A 86 -14.59 -6.07 -7.42
C ASP A 86 -13.97 -6.60 -6.11
N TRP A 87 -12.86 -6.01 -5.65
CA TRP A 87 -12.22 -6.36 -4.38
C TRP A 87 -13.09 -6.04 -3.16
N ILE A 88 -13.68 -4.84 -3.10
CA ILE A 88 -14.61 -4.47 -2.03
C ILE A 88 -15.80 -5.45 -2.04
N ASN A 89 -16.41 -5.67 -3.20
CA ASN A 89 -17.53 -6.58 -3.36
C ASN A 89 -17.22 -8.00 -2.88
N LYS A 90 -15.99 -8.50 -3.13
CA LYS A 90 -15.54 -9.83 -2.70
C LYS A 90 -15.50 -9.99 -1.17
N TYR A 91 -15.17 -8.91 -0.44
CA TYR A 91 -14.89 -8.99 1.00
C TYR A 91 -15.89 -8.28 1.91
N THR A 92 -16.81 -7.49 1.36
CA THR A 92 -17.79 -6.73 2.16
C THR A 92 -19.25 -6.96 1.79
N LYS A 93 -19.54 -7.68 0.70
CA LYS A 93 -20.94 -8.03 0.40
C LYS A 93 -21.40 -9.16 1.31
N SER A 94 -22.48 -8.89 2.04
CA SER A 94 -23.26 -9.84 2.82
C SER A 94 -24.20 -10.66 1.95
#